data_AF-G2SX70-F1
#
_entry.id   AF-G2SX70-F1
#
_cell.length_a   1.000
_cell.length_b   1.000
_cell.length_c   1.000
_cell.angle_alpha   90.00
_cell.angle_beta   90.00
_cell.angle_gamma   90.00
#
_symmetry.space_group_name_H-M   'P 1'
#
loop_
_entity.id
_entity.type
_entity.pdbx_description
1 polymer ?
#
loop_
_entity_poly.entity_id
_entity_poly.type
_entity_poly.pdbx_seq_one_letter_code
_entity_poly.pdbx_strand_id
1 'polypeptide(L)'
;MEEIMIGREMNSKEMIPEEENQEGAKIFGKLAGASLLYALVYTGCLFENVMGLASVLWVASSVWYVRFVFRMFGEKERRDNGIVLGMIVLLGISTVLTGNEWIGWMNDLIIFVLLVGILLHNFAQDTGWNFGKYLAEIVAAVCGAVCFIGKPFADGGAFYRSKKTRESHAGWYVLIGICAAVPCLMVLVLLLMSADMVFADLLVRFAGVFRFPVKLLRILLMLVFGFLSSYCGVRYVQKHAADIKPSAGKTAEPLIAIAFTAPIAVLYLLFSAIQIVYLFIGNMQLPAGVTYAEYARRGFFQLLFVCVLNLAAVLFIQSYFKENRVLKALLLAISGCTLIMTASSACRMLLYIRAYQLTFLRVSVLVALAVIALLMAGVIAKIVKPQFPLFRYGFVLVGAVYLVFSFSHVDYFIAAYNLTHTSWEASGEETVDYSYLYTLSTDAAPAIEKYAGKSGAADYRKQGWYQLYCEANEEALNATGLRTYNVSHAVAKQLLMEDNRE
;
A
#
# COMPACT_ATOMS: atom_id res chain seq x y z
N MET A 1 -19.53 73.49 -7.44
CA MET A 1 -19.63 72.65 -6.24
C MET A 1 -20.37 71.38 -6.64
N GLU A 2 -19.65 70.43 -7.22
CA GLU A 2 -20.16 69.09 -7.48
C GLU A 2 -18.94 68.17 -7.40
N GLU A 3 -18.53 67.87 -6.16
CA GLU A 3 -17.48 66.91 -5.88
C GLU A 3 -18.05 65.51 -6.06
N ILE A 4 -17.51 64.86 -7.08
CA ILE A 4 -17.74 63.49 -7.50
C ILE A 4 -17.27 62.56 -6.38
N MET A 5 -18.22 62.07 -5.58
CA MET A 5 -18.07 60.89 -4.72
C MET A 5 -18.01 59.63 -5.62
N ILE A 6 -16.85 59.37 -6.24
CA ILE A 6 -16.54 58.03 -6.75
C ILE A 6 -16.11 57.20 -5.54
N GLY A 7 -17.09 56.54 -4.94
CA GLY A 7 -16.87 55.31 -4.20
C GLY A 7 -16.19 54.32 -5.16
N ARG A 8 -14.90 54.11 -4.96
CA ARG A 8 -14.15 53.01 -5.58
C ARG A 8 -14.72 51.72 -4.98
N GLU A 9 -15.77 51.17 -5.59
CA GLU A 9 -16.16 49.78 -5.39
C GLU A 9 -14.95 48.93 -5.79
N MET A 10 -14.19 48.58 -4.78
CA MET A 10 -13.03 47.74 -4.88
C MET A 10 -13.56 46.34 -5.23
N ASN A 11 -13.41 45.99 -6.50
CA ASN A 11 -14.04 44.86 -7.17
C ASN A 11 -13.76 43.56 -6.38
N SER A 12 -14.80 42.90 -5.88
CA SER A 12 -14.67 41.67 -5.07
C SER A 12 -13.92 40.55 -5.81
N LYS A 13 -13.90 40.58 -7.14
CA LYS A 13 -13.10 39.68 -7.99
C LYS A 13 -11.60 40.00 -8.06
N GLU A 14 -11.16 41.22 -7.73
CA GLU A 14 -9.73 41.59 -7.64
C GLU A 14 -9.15 41.32 -6.25
N MET A 15 -9.96 41.37 -5.18
CA MET A 15 -9.51 41.02 -3.82
C MET A 15 -9.19 39.53 -3.66
N ILE A 16 -10.01 38.64 -4.23
CA ILE A 16 -9.82 37.18 -4.14
C ILE A 16 -8.44 36.71 -4.68
N PRO A 17 -7.98 37.14 -5.88
CA PRO A 17 -6.66 36.75 -6.40
C PRO A 17 -5.48 37.40 -5.67
N GLU A 18 -5.65 38.57 -5.05
CA GLU A 18 -4.58 39.18 -4.22
C GLU A 18 -4.44 38.48 -2.86
N GLU A 19 -5.56 38.14 -2.20
CA GLU A 19 -5.54 37.35 -0.96
C GLU A 19 -5.01 35.93 -1.18
N GLU A 20 -5.47 35.21 -2.23
CA GLU A 20 -4.98 33.86 -2.56
C GLU A 20 -3.47 33.87 -2.91
N ASN A 21 -2.98 34.94 -3.55
CA ASN A 21 -1.55 35.11 -3.84
C ASN A 21 -0.72 35.43 -2.59
N GLN A 22 -1.23 36.26 -1.67
CA GLN A 22 -0.54 36.56 -0.41
C GLN A 22 -0.50 35.36 0.55
N GLU A 23 -1.58 34.58 0.59
CA GLU A 23 -1.64 33.33 1.35
C GLU A 23 -0.70 32.27 0.77
N GLY A 24 -0.72 32.09 -0.57
CA GLY A 24 0.20 31.22 -1.29
C GLY A 24 1.68 31.57 -1.06
N ALA A 25 2.01 32.87 -1.07
CA ALA A 25 3.36 33.36 -0.76
C ALA A 25 3.81 32.99 0.66
N LYS A 26 2.96 33.21 1.68
CA LYS A 26 3.26 32.89 3.08
C LYS A 26 3.43 31.39 3.30
N ILE A 27 2.60 30.56 2.65
CA ILE A 27 2.67 29.11 2.73
C ILE A 27 3.92 28.59 2.04
N PHE A 28 4.25 29.07 0.84
CA PHE A 28 5.47 28.69 0.11
C PHE A 28 6.74 28.97 0.92
N GLY A 29 6.83 30.16 1.52
CA GLY A 29 7.98 30.55 2.33
C GLY A 29 8.25 29.65 3.55
N LYS A 30 7.22 28.98 4.08
CA LYS A 30 7.35 28.07 5.23
C LYS A 30 7.41 26.59 4.81
N LEU A 31 6.68 26.19 3.77
CA LEU A 31 6.50 24.78 3.36
C LEU A 31 7.53 24.31 2.35
N ALA A 32 7.94 25.14 1.39
CA ALA A 32 8.83 24.71 0.30
C ALA A 32 10.19 24.22 0.81
N GLY A 33 10.77 24.90 1.81
CA GLY A 33 12.03 24.48 2.43
C GLY A 33 11.93 23.13 3.15
N ALA A 34 10.84 22.91 3.89
CA ALA A 34 10.61 21.65 4.59
C ALA A 34 10.32 20.49 3.63
N SER A 35 9.53 20.73 2.56
CA SER A 35 9.28 19.75 1.50
C SER A 35 10.54 19.38 0.73
N LEU A 36 11.43 20.35 0.46
CA LEU A 36 12.71 20.08 -0.19
C LEU A 36 13.64 19.25 0.71
N LEU A 37 13.72 19.58 2.00
CA LEU A 37 14.49 18.79 2.96
C LEU A 37 13.95 17.36 3.06
N TYR A 38 12.62 17.21 3.15
CA TYR A 38 11.98 15.90 3.15
C TYR A 38 12.28 15.11 1.86
N ALA A 39 12.22 15.75 0.68
CA ALA A 39 12.54 15.13 -0.60
C ALA A 39 14.01 14.67 -0.69
N LEU A 40 14.94 15.45 -0.14
CA LEU A 40 16.35 15.08 -0.06
C LEU A 40 16.57 13.86 0.85
N VAL A 41 15.91 13.82 2.01
CA VAL A 41 15.98 12.67 2.93
C VAL A 41 15.35 11.44 2.28
N TYR A 42 14.17 11.57 1.68
CA TYR A 42 13.50 10.49 0.92
C TYR A 42 14.42 9.91 -0.16
N THR A 43 15.01 10.77 -0.98
CA THR A 43 15.90 10.35 -2.07
C THR A 43 17.18 9.73 -1.55
N GLY A 44 17.84 10.34 -0.56
CA GLY A 44 19.07 9.80 0.01
C GLY A 44 18.88 8.45 0.70
N CYS A 45 17.73 8.26 1.36
CA CYS A 45 17.43 7.05 2.12
C CYS A 45 17.00 5.88 1.25
N LEU A 46 16.07 6.10 0.31
CA LEU A 46 15.46 5.02 -0.47
C LEU A 46 16.18 4.74 -1.80
N PHE A 47 17.11 5.61 -2.25
CA PHE A 47 17.81 5.39 -3.51
C PHE A 47 18.68 4.13 -3.47
N GLU A 48 18.34 3.16 -4.34
CA GLU A 48 18.95 1.83 -4.41
C GLU A 48 18.85 1.02 -3.10
N ASN A 49 18.01 1.43 -2.13
CA ASN A 49 17.92 0.81 -0.80
C ASN A 49 16.52 0.90 -0.20
N VAL A 50 15.64 -0.03 -0.60
CA VAL A 50 14.27 -0.09 -0.11
C VAL A 50 14.21 -0.66 1.32
N MET A 51 15.15 -1.53 1.69
CA MET A 51 15.10 -2.35 2.92
C MET A 51 16.24 -2.09 3.92
N GLY A 52 17.06 -1.06 3.67
CA GLY A 52 18.19 -0.73 4.54
C GLY A 52 17.78 0.09 5.76
N LEU A 53 18.69 0.23 6.73
CA LEU A 53 18.54 1.08 7.93
C LEU A 53 18.10 2.52 7.60
N ALA A 54 18.42 3.00 6.40
CA ALA A 54 18.00 4.31 5.93
C ALA A 54 16.46 4.45 5.79
N SER A 55 15.71 3.36 5.61
CA SER A 55 14.24 3.38 5.61
C SER A 55 13.68 3.88 6.94
N VAL A 56 14.30 3.54 8.08
CA VAL A 56 13.91 4.04 9.41
C VAL A 56 14.12 5.55 9.53
N LEU A 57 15.20 6.08 8.94
CA LEU A 57 15.46 7.52 8.91
C LEU A 57 14.41 8.24 8.06
N TRP A 58 14.01 7.67 6.93
CA TRP A 58 12.91 8.19 6.12
C TRP A 58 11.59 8.18 6.89
N VAL A 59 11.27 7.11 7.61
CA VAL A 59 10.06 7.03 8.44
C VAL A 59 10.09 8.08 9.56
N ALA A 60 11.21 8.25 10.26
CA ALA A 60 11.37 9.29 11.27
C ALA A 60 11.20 10.71 10.69
N SER A 61 11.77 10.95 9.50
CA SER A 61 11.61 12.20 8.76
C SER A 61 10.14 12.45 8.37
N SER A 62 9.43 11.41 7.96
CA SER A 62 8.00 11.48 7.60
C SER A 62 7.13 11.85 8.80
N VAL A 63 7.37 11.23 9.96
CA VAL A 63 6.67 11.57 11.22
C VAL A 63 6.96 13.01 11.64
N TRP A 64 8.22 13.45 11.53
CA TRP A 64 8.60 14.83 11.80
C TRP A 64 7.91 15.81 10.85
N TYR A 65 7.89 15.50 9.54
CA TYR A 65 7.28 16.33 8.50
C TYR A 65 5.77 16.52 8.73
N VAL A 66 5.04 15.44 9.04
CA VAL A 66 3.60 15.52 9.36
C VAL A 66 3.35 16.41 10.58
N ARG A 67 4.12 16.26 11.65
CA ARG A 67 4.01 17.13 12.84
C ARG A 67 4.36 18.58 12.55
N PHE A 68 5.35 18.81 11.67
CA PHE A 68 5.71 20.15 11.21
C PHE A 68 4.56 20.80 10.43
N VAL A 69 3.92 20.05 9.53
CA VAL A 69 2.73 20.50 8.78
C VAL A 69 1.60 20.89 9.75
N PHE A 70 1.28 20.07 10.75
CA PHE A 70 0.24 20.40 11.73
C PHE A 70 0.56 21.67 12.53
N ARG A 71 1.81 21.83 12.98
CA ARG A 71 2.24 23.07 13.67
C ARG A 71 2.17 24.30 12.77
N MET A 72 2.49 24.15 11.48
CA MET A 72 2.45 25.26 10.53
C MET A 72 1.03 25.79 10.33
N PHE A 73 0.04 24.89 10.22
CA PHE A 73 -1.36 25.26 10.02
C PHE A 73 -2.10 25.53 11.35
N GLY A 74 -1.44 25.41 12.50
CA GLY A 74 -2.03 25.69 13.81
C GLY A 74 -3.01 24.61 14.30
N GLU A 75 -3.06 23.47 13.62
CA GLU A 75 -3.93 22.36 13.97
C GLU A 75 -3.35 21.54 15.14
N LYS A 76 -4.21 21.20 16.11
CA LYS A 76 -3.79 20.33 17.22
C LYS A 76 -3.79 18.88 16.76
N GLU A 77 -2.69 18.18 17.05
CA GLU A 77 -2.58 16.73 16.81
C GLU A 77 -3.68 16.00 17.58
N ARG A 78 -4.52 15.25 16.87
CA ARG A 78 -5.59 14.44 17.47
C ARG A 78 -4.98 13.24 18.18
N ARG A 79 -5.49 12.89 19.36
CA ARG A 79 -5.00 11.73 20.14
C ARG A 79 -5.09 10.40 19.36
N ASP A 80 -6.09 10.27 18.49
CA ASP A 80 -6.31 9.06 17.68
C ASP A 80 -5.19 8.85 16.63
N ASN A 81 -4.42 9.89 16.27
CA ASN A 81 -3.30 9.78 15.33
C ASN A 81 -2.13 8.94 15.88
N GLY A 82 -2.04 8.78 17.20
CA GLY A 82 -0.96 8.02 17.84
C GLY A 82 -0.92 6.56 17.39
N ILE A 83 -2.08 5.94 17.13
CA ILE A 83 -2.15 4.57 16.61
C ILE A 83 -1.53 4.50 15.22
N VAL A 84 -1.88 5.44 14.34
CA VAL A 84 -1.40 5.46 12.95
C VAL A 84 0.11 5.73 12.88
N LEU A 85 0.59 6.69 13.67
CA LEU A 85 2.03 6.97 13.80
C LEU A 85 2.79 5.76 14.36
N GLY A 86 2.22 5.08 15.36
CA GLY A 86 2.79 3.85 15.89
C GLY A 86 2.93 2.76 14.82
N MET A 87 1.89 2.56 14.00
CA MET A 87 1.95 1.61 12.87
C MET A 87 3.00 2.01 11.83
N ILE A 88 3.10 3.29 11.47
CA ILE A 88 4.13 3.78 10.55
C ILE A 88 5.55 3.46 11.06
N VAL A 89 5.81 3.71 12.35
CA VAL A 89 7.11 3.40 12.96
C VAL A 89 7.38 1.90 12.99
N LEU A 90 6.39 1.08 13.36
CA LEU A 90 6.53 -0.38 13.39
C LEU A 90 6.80 -0.94 11.98
N LEU A 91 6.14 -0.42 10.95
CA LEU A 91 6.40 -0.82 9.56
C LEU A 91 7.81 -0.45 9.11
N GLY A 92 8.30 0.74 9.48
CA GLY A 92 9.69 1.15 9.22
C GLY A 92 10.74 0.32 9.95
N ILE A 93 10.40 -0.23 11.13
CA ILE A 93 11.28 -1.20 11.80
C ILE A 93 11.22 -2.54 11.04
N SER A 94 10.02 -2.97 10.63
CA SER A 94 9.82 -4.22 9.91
C SER A 94 10.57 -4.27 8.58
N THR A 95 10.70 -3.15 7.84
CA THR A 95 11.46 -3.10 6.58
C THR A 95 12.95 -3.41 6.75
N VAL A 96 13.55 -3.11 7.90
CA VAL A 96 14.97 -3.39 8.20
C VAL A 96 15.16 -4.81 8.73
N LEU A 97 14.11 -5.40 9.29
CA LEU A 97 14.15 -6.74 9.86
C LEU A 97 13.82 -7.81 8.85
N THR A 98 13.20 -7.50 7.70
CA THR A 98 12.86 -8.49 6.69
C THR A 98 13.77 -8.41 5.48
N GLY A 99 14.21 -9.56 4.99
CA GLY A 99 14.94 -9.69 3.72
C GLY A 99 14.04 -9.83 2.50
N ASN A 100 12.72 -9.97 2.67
CA ASN A 100 11.80 -10.21 1.56
C ASN A 100 11.36 -8.90 0.89
N GLU A 101 11.85 -8.66 -0.34
CA GLU A 101 11.60 -7.44 -1.11
C GLU A 101 10.11 -7.10 -1.30
N TRP A 102 9.24 -8.11 -1.44
CA TRP A 102 7.81 -7.90 -1.57
C TRP A 102 7.20 -7.28 -0.32
N ILE A 103 7.61 -7.75 0.86
CA ILE A 103 7.16 -7.18 2.14
C ILE A 103 7.68 -5.74 2.30
N GLY A 104 8.91 -5.47 1.89
CA GLY A 104 9.49 -4.11 1.89
C GLY A 104 8.67 -3.13 1.06
N TRP A 105 8.39 -3.49 -0.20
CA TRP A 105 7.55 -2.67 -1.09
C TRP A 105 6.14 -2.45 -0.55
N MET A 106 5.53 -3.48 0.04
CA MET A 106 4.21 -3.35 0.68
C MET A 106 4.24 -2.46 1.91
N ASN A 107 5.29 -2.53 2.74
CA ASN A 107 5.46 -1.65 3.90
C ASN A 107 5.55 -0.19 3.46
N ASP A 108 6.38 0.13 2.46
CA ASP A 108 6.52 1.49 1.93
C ASP A 108 5.20 2.03 1.36
N LEU A 109 4.47 1.20 0.62
CA LEU A 109 3.15 1.56 0.08
C LEU A 109 2.15 1.84 1.22
N ILE A 110 2.12 1.00 2.25
CA ILE A 110 1.21 1.17 3.39
C ILE A 110 1.60 2.42 4.18
N ILE A 111 2.89 2.66 4.44
CA ILE A 111 3.36 3.89 5.09
C ILE A 111 2.89 5.12 4.31
N PHE A 112 3.03 5.12 2.98
CA PHE A 112 2.55 6.21 2.13
C PHE A 112 1.04 6.44 2.28
N VAL A 113 0.22 5.37 2.22
CA VAL A 113 -1.24 5.46 2.41
C VAL A 113 -1.61 5.97 3.80
N LEU A 114 -0.91 5.52 4.84
CA LEU A 114 -1.13 5.97 6.22
C LEU A 114 -0.76 7.46 6.42
N LEU A 115 0.30 7.95 5.76
CA LEU A 115 0.67 9.37 5.78
C LEU A 115 -0.42 10.25 5.15
N VAL A 116 -0.94 9.86 3.99
CA VAL A 116 -2.07 10.55 3.34
C VAL A 116 -3.31 10.50 4.24
N GLY A 117 -3.59 9.33 4.83
CA GLY A 117 -4.71 9.14 5.75
C GLY A 117 -4.66 10.01 7.00
N ILE A 118 -3.48 10.22 7.59
CA ILE A 118 -3.28 11.13 8.74
C ILE A 118 -3.55 12.59 8.34
N LEU A 119 -3.08 13.02 7.17
CA LEU A 119 -3.32 14.37 6.68
C LEU A 119 -4.82 14.61 6.47
N LEU A 120 -5.51 13.70 5.77
CA LEU A 120 -6.97 13.77 5.59
C LEU A 120 -7.70 13.78 6.93
N HIS A 121 -7.32 12.91 7.86
CA HIS A 121 -7.99 12.81 9.15
C HIS A 121 -7.91 14.08 10.01
N ASN A 122 -6.80 14.82 9.89
CA ASN A 122 -6.62 16.05 10.64
C ASN A 122 -7.33 17.24 9.97
N PHE A 123 -7.18 17.39 8.65
CA PHE A 123 -7.73 18.53 7.91
C PHE A 123 -9.22 18.40 7.58
N ALA A 124 -9.72 17.22 7.22
CA ALA A 124 -11.04 17.02 6.62
C ALA A 124 -12.17 16.65 7.60
N GLN A 125 -11.88 16.61 8.91
CA GLN A 125 -12.82 16.28 9.99
C GLN A 125 -13.74 15.08 9.69
N ASP A 126 -13.17 13.87 9.65
CA ASP A 126 -13.85 12.63 9.21
C ASP A 126 -14.95 12.06 10.13
N THR A 127 -15.49 12.81 11.10
CA THR A 127 -16.32 12.28 12.18
C THR A 127 -17.64 11.63 11.73
N GLY A 128 -17.94 11.58 10.43
CA GLY A 128 -19.05 10.82 9.84
C GLY A 128 -18.74 10.17 8.48
N TRP A 129 -17.47 9.95 8.13
CA TRP A 129 -17.13 9.35 6.83
C TRP A 129 -17.33 7.84 6.84
N ASN A 130 -17.91 7.33 5.74
CA ASN A 130 -18.00 5.91 5.48
C ASN A 130 -16.68 5.41 4.86
N PHE A 131 -16.38 4.11 4.98
CA PHE A 131 -15.17 3.50 4.40
C PHE A 131 -14.99 3.85 2.92
N GLY A 132 -16.07 3.79 2.13
CA GLY A 132 -16.02 4.15 0.70
C GLY A 132 -15.67 5.61 0.45
N LYS A 133 -16.15 6.53 1.29
CA LYS A 133 -15.76 7.95 1.19
C LYS A 133 -14.29 8.12 1.56
N TYR A 134 -13.83 7.50 2.66
CA TYR A 134 -12.42 7.57 3.06
C TYR A 134 -11.47 7.04 1.98
N LEU A 135 -11.80 5.91 1.35
CA LEU A 135 -11.04 5.37 0.23
C LEU A 135 -11.06 6.30 -1.00
N ALA A 136 -12.23 6.84 -1.34
CA ALA A 136 -12.37 7.78 -2.45
C ALA A 136 -11.56 9.06 -2.23
N GLU A 137 -11.50 9.56 -1.00
CA GLU A 137 -10.75 10.77 -0.62
C GLU A 137 -9.24 10.53 -0.62
N ILE A 138 -8.76 9.33 -0.27
CA ILE A 138 -7.34 8.94 -0.45
C ILE A 138 -7.00 8.94 -1.95
N VAL A 139 -7.83 8.31 -2.78
CA VAL A 139 -7.61 8.28 -4.23
C VAL A 139 -7.67 9.69 -4.81
N ALA A 140 -8.64 10.51 -4.38
CA ALA A 140 -8.76 11.91 -4.77
C ALA A 140 -7.55 12.74 -4.30
N ALA A 141 -7.00 12.49 -3.12
CA ALA A 141 -5.78 13.15 -2.65
C ALA A 141 -4.57 12.81 -3.50
N VAL A 142 -4.39 11.54 -3.86
CA VAL A 142 -3.28 11.11 -4.72
C VAL A 142 -3.43 11.65 -6.14
N CYS A 143 -4.60 11.50 -6.76
CA CYS A 143 -4.86 12.00 -8.11
C CYS A 143 -4.89 13.55 -8.15
N GLY A 144 -5.46 14.18 -7.14
CA GLY A 144 -5.58 15.63 -7.02
C GLY A 144 -4.24 16.32 -6.78
N ALA A 145 -3.30 15.67 -6.09
CA ALA A 145 -1.92 16.15 -6.00
C ALA A 145 -1.27 16.29 -7.38
N VAL A 146 -1.60 15.42 -8.35
CA VAL A 146 -1.13 15.52 -9.75
C VAL A 146 -1.73 16.75 -10.45
N CYS A 147 -2.98 17.12 -10.15
CA CYS A 147 -3.57 18.36 -10.67
C CYS A 147 -2.91 19.63 -10.09
N PHE A 148 -2.28 19.53 -8.91
CA PHE A 148 -1.66 20.65 -8.20
C PHE A 148 -0.17 20.83 -8.55
N ILE A 149 0.36 20.13 -9.56
CA ILE A 149 1.77 20.22 -9.97
C ILE A 149 2.19 21.65 -10.33
N GLY A 150 1.27 22.49 -10.83
CA GLY A 150 1.52 23.90 -11.14
C GLY A 150 1.56 24.84 -9.93
N LYS A 151 0.98 24.45 -8.78
CA LYS A 151 0.88 25.31 -7.58
C LYS A 151 2.22 25.67 -6.92
N PRO A 152 3.23 24.79 -6.76
CA PRO A 152 4.54 25.21 -6.24
C PRO A 152 5.18 26.34 -7.07
N PHE A 153 4.98 26.35 -8.39
CA PHE A 153 5.48 27.41 -9.27
C PHE A 153 4.68 28.72 -9.12
N ALA A 154 3.35 28.62 -9.02
CA ALA A 154 2.48 29.78 -8.80
C ALA A 154 2.74 30.44 -7.43
N ASP A 155 2.78 29.63 -6.36
CA ASP A 155 3.02 30.11 -4.99
C ASP A 155 4.45 30.68 -4.84
N GLY A 156 5.45 30.08 -5.49
CA GLY A 156 6.82 30.59 -5.53
C GLY A 156 6.95 31.91 -6.30
N GLY A 157 6.20 32.06 -7.40
CA GLY A 157 6.08 33.33 -8.14
C GLY A 157 5.47 34.44 -7.29
N ALA A 158 4.44 34.11 -6.50
CA ALA A 158 3.79 35.04 -5.57
C ALA A 158 4.73 35.44 -4.40
N PHE A 159 5.48 34.49 -3.82
CA PHE A 159 6.47 34.78 -2.78
C PHE A 159 7.54 35.75 -3.25
N TYR A 160 8.06 35.57 -4.47
CA TYR A 160 9.04 36.48 -5.04
C TYR A 160 8.47 37.88 -5.29
N ARG A 161 7.23 37.98 -5.79
CA ARG A 161 6.54 39.27 -6.02
C ARG A 161 6.30 40.05 -4.73
N SER A 162 6.10 39.36 -3.60
CA SER A 162 5.94 39.99 -2.28
C SER A 162 7.24 40.57 -1.69
N LYS A 163 8.42 40.14 -2.18
CA LYS A 163 9.72 40.44 -1.57
C LYS A 163 10.58 41.47 -2.29
N LYS A 164 10.19 41.93 -3.50
CA LYS A 164 11.00 42.88 -4.27
C LYS A 164 10.18 43.90 -5.05
N THR A 165 10.49 45.17 -4.83
CA THR A 165 10.14 46.33 -5.65
C THR A 165 10.64 46.12 -7.08
N ARG A 166 9.76 46.39 -8.06
CA ARG A 166 9.96 46.42 -9.52
C ARG A 166 11.43 46.49 -9.96
N GLU A 167 11.90 45.46 -10.70
CA GLU A 167 12.75 45.56 -11.90
C GLU A 167 13.09 44.16 -12.50
N SER A 168 13.05 44.09 -13.85
CA SER A 168 13.33 43.02 -14.83
C SER A 168 12.38 41.80 -14.90
N HIS A 169 11.61 41.72 -16.00
CA HIS A 169 10.39 40.91 -16.17
C HIS A 169 10.43 39.82 -17.25
N ALA A 170 11.60 39.33 -17.70
CA ALA A 170 11.63 38.29 -18.75
C ALA A 170 12.40 37.03 -18.33
N GLY A 171 13.67 37.16 -17.93
CA GLY A 171 14.53 35.99 -17.65
C GLY A 171 14.05 35.11 -16.49
N TRP A 172 13.41 35.69 -15.48
CA TRP A 172 12.88 34.95 -14.34
C TRP A 172 11.60 34.16 -14.67
N TYR A 173 10.72 34.69 -15.51
CA TYR A 173 9.54 33.94 -15.97
C TYR A 173 9.95 32.80 -16.90
N VAL A 174 11.02 32.98 -17.68
CA VAL A 174 11.65 31.91 -18.45
C VAL A 174 12.24 30.85 -17.52
N LEU A 175 12.92 31.24 -16.44
CA LEU A 175 13.46 30.30 -15.44
C LEU A 175 12.35 29.52 -14.72
N ILE A 176 11.28 30.19 -14.27
CA ILE A 176 10.11 29.53 -13.68
C ILE A 176 9.46 28.58 -14.70
N GLY A 177 9.31 29.01 -15.94
CA GLY A 177 8.75 28.20 -17.03
C GLY A 177 9.57 26.95 -17.30
N ILE A 178 10.90 27.07 -17.34
CA ILE A 178 11.82 25.93 -17.49
C ILE A 178 11.74 25.01 -16.26
N CYS A 179 11.77 25.56 -15.05
CA CYS A 179 11.62 24.78 -13.82
C CYS A 179 10.27 24.07 -13.72
N ALA A 180 9.19 24.63 -14.27
CA ALA A 180 7.87 24.00 -14.33
C ALA A 180 7.75 22.97 -15.45
N ALA A 181 8.37 23.24 -16.60
CA ALA A 181 8.35 22.35 -17.76
C ALA A 181 9.14 21.06 -17.50
N VAL A 182 10.28 21.13 -16.80
CA VAL A 182 11.15 19.96 -16.58
C VAL A 182 10.41 18.80 -15.88
N PRO A 183 9.74 18.98 -14.71
CA PRO A 183 8.98 17.90 -14.06
C PRO A 183 7.83 17.39 -14.93
N CYS A 184 7.12 18.29 -15.61
CA CYS A 184 5.97 17.95 -16.44
C CYS A 184 6.39 17.09 -17.64
N LEU A 185 7.43 17.54 -18.35
CA LEU A 185 8.00 16.85 -19.52
C LEU A 185 8.59 15.50 -19.12
N MET A 186 9.17 15.40 -17.92
CA MET A 186 9.70 14.16 -17.37
C MET A 186 8.60 13.12 -17.11
N VAL A 187 7.47 13.52 -16.51
CA VAL A 187 6.31 12.64 -16.32
C VAL A 187 5.75 12.20 -17.67
N LEU A 188 5.60 13.13 -18.62
CA LEU A 188 5.12 12.83 -19.97
C LEU A 188 6.02 11.80 -20.69
N VAL A 189 7.34 11.98 -20.63
CA VAL A 189 8.30 11.05 -21.24
C VAL A 189 8.18 9.66 -20.63
N LEU A 190 8.09 9.54 -19.31
CA LEU A 190 7.91 8.23 -18.65
C LEU A 190 6.60 7.56 -19.05
N LEU A 191 5.51 8.35 -19.12
CA LEU A 191 4.20 7.84 -19.51
C LEU A 191 4.21 7.34 -20.96
N LEU A 192 4.84 8.10 -21.86
CA LEU A 192 5.05 7.71 -23.26
C LEU A 192 5.93 6.47 -23.41
N MET A 193 7.01 6.35 -22.61
CA MET A 193 7.86 5.15 -22.59
C MET A 193 7.09 3.91 -22.09
N SER A 194 6.17 4.08 -21.14
CA SER A 194 5.34 2.97 -20.67
C SER A 194 4.26 2.55 -21.68
N ALA A 195 3.80 3.50 -22.50
CA ALA A 195 2.72 3.28 -23.45
C ALA A 195 3.21 2.63 -24.76
N ASP A 196 4.46 2.88 -25.16
CA ASP A 196 5.01 2.41 -26.42
C ASP A 196 6.46 1.90 -26.28
N MET A 197 6.63 0.62 -26.60
CA MET A 197 7.91 -0.09 -26.50
C MET A 197 8.94 0.40 -27.53
N VAL A 198 8.51 0.90 -28.70
CA VAL A 198 9.38 1.46 -29.74
C VAL A 198 9.90 2.83 -29.30
N PHE A 199 9.03 3.67 -28.72
CA PHE A 199 9.42 4.96 -28.16
C PHE A 199 10.42 4.78 -27.01
N ALA A 200 10.19 3.78 -26.15
CA ALA A 200 11.12 3.41 -25.09
C ALA A 200 12.49 3.00 -25.63
N ASP A 201 12.56 2.11 -26.62
CA ASP A 201 13.83 1.64 -27.20
C ASP A 201 14.60 2.78 -27.90
N LEU A 202 13.90 3.68 -28.60
CA LEU A 202 14.50 4.87 -29.21
C LEU A 202 15.10 5.81 -28.17
N LEU A 203 14.38 6.08 -27.08
CA LEU A 203 14.89 6.93 -26.00
C LEU A 203 16.05 6.28 -25.24
N VAL A 204 16.03 4.96 -25.04
CA VAL A 204 17.13 4.23 -24.40
C VAL A 204 18.38 4.28 -25.28
N ARG A 205 18.24 4.06 -26.60
CA ARG A 205 19.34 4.20 -27.56
C ARG A 205 19.88 5.64 -27.59
N PHE A 206 18.99 6.64 -27.62
CA PHE A 206 19.36 8.05 -27.59
C PHE A 206 20.10 8.42 -26.29
N ALA A 207 19.60 7.98 -25.13
CA ALA A 207 20.27 8.17 -23.84
C ALA A 207 21.63 7.45 -23.77
N GLY A 208 21.75 6.28 -24.42
CA GLY A 208 23.00 5.53 -24.56
C GLY A 208 24.06 6.28 -25.35
N VAL A 209 23.68 7.01 -26.41
CA VAL A 209 24.59 7.86 -27.20
C VAL A 209 25.16 9.01 -26.36
N PHE A 210 24.36 9.59 -25.47
CA PHE A 210 24.79 10.69 -24.59
C PHE A 210 25.49 10.23 -23.29
N ARG A 211 25.73 8.92 -23.09
CA ARG A 211 26.19 8.33 -21.81
C ARG A 211 25.43 8.92 -20.62
N PHE A 212 24.12 9.10 -20.75
CA PHE A 212 23.34 9.72 -19.69
C PHE A 212 23.38 8.81 -18.45
N PRO A 213 23.85 9.30 -17.29
CA PRO A 213 23.89 8.49 -16.09
C PRO A 213 22.45 8.23 -15.61
N VAL A 214 21.89 7.07 -15.97
CA VAL A 214 20.55 6.62 -15.58
C VAL A 214 20.33 6.72 -14.07
N LYS A 215 21.41 6.55 -13.29
CA LYS A 215 21.43 6.77 -11.83
C LYS A 215 21.07 8.21 -11.44
N LEU A 216 21.68 9.21 -12.07
CA LEU A 216 21.37 10.63 -11.81
C LEU A 216 19.95 10.98 -12.23
N LEU A 217 19.45 10.41 -13.34
CA LEU A 217 18.06 10.56 -13.74
C LEU A 217 17.10 10.00 -12.69
N ARG A 218 17.39 8.80 -12.15
CA ARG A 218 16.59 8.17 -11.10
C ARG A 218 16.62 8.97 -9.78
N ILE A 219 17.77 9.50 -9.39
CA ILE A 219 17.90 10.40 -8.22
C ILE A 219 17.03 11.65 -8.42
N LEU A 220 17.14 12.30 -9.60
CA LEU A 220 16.35 13.47 -9.92
C LEU A 220 14.84 13.16 -9.90
N LEU A 221 14.43 12.02 -10.47
CA LEU A 221 13.05 11.55 -10.45
C LEU A 221 12.51 11.39 -9.02
N MET A 222 13.27 10.70 -8.16
CA MET A 222 12.88 10.50 -6.76
C MET A 222 12.79 11.82 -5.99
N LEU A 223 13.69 12.76 -6.27
CA LEU A 223 13.69 14.08 -5.64
C LEU A 223 12.49 14.91 -6.08
N VAL A 224 12.23 14.96 -7.38
CA VAL A 224 11.05 15.64 -7.95
C VAL A 224 9.78 15.01 -7.39
N PHE A 225 9.69 13.69 -7.37
CA PHE A 225 8.54 12.97 -6.83
C PHE A 225 8.32 13.27 -5.34
N GLY A 226 9.36 13.17 -4.50
CA GLY A 226 9.27 13.45 -3.07
C GLY A 226 8.87 14.90 -2.77
N PHE A 227 9.41 15.86 -3.53
CA PHE A 227 9.06 17.27 -3.38
C PHE A 227 7.61 17.53 -3.80
N LEU A 228 7.21 17.04 -4.96
CA LEU A 228 5.90 17.26 -5.54
C LEU A 228 4.82 16.55 -4.73
N SER A 229 5.04 15.30 -4.35
CA SER A 229 4.13 14.52 -3.53
C SER A 229 3.88 15.19 -2.17
N SER A 230 4.93 15.63 -1.48
CA SER A 230 4.79 16.29 -0.18
C SER A 230 4.14 17.68 -0.28
N TYR A 231 4.61 18.54 -1.19
CA TYR A 231 4.11 19.90 -1.32
C TYR A 231 2.67 19.94 -1.90
N CYS A 232 2.44 19.27 -3.04
CA CYS A 232 1.13 19.25 -3.68
C CYS A 232 0.12 18.43 -2.87
N GLY A 233 0.54 17.34 -2.23
CA GLY A 233 -0.32 16.55 -1.36
C GLY A 233 -0.86 17.37 -0.18
N VAL A 234 0.02 18.10 0.53
CA VAL A 234 -0.40 18.96 1.65
C VAL A 234 -1.29 20.11 1.17
N ARG A 235 -0.95 20.79 0.08
CA ARG A 235 -1.75 21.90 -0.47
C ARG A 235 -3.11 21.44 -0.97
N TYR A 236 -3.18 20.28 -1.62
CA TYR A 236 -4.43 19.68 -2.08
C TYR A 236 -5.30 19.33 -0.88
N VAL A 237 -4.77 18.59 0.10
CA VAL A 237 -5.55 18.19 1.28
C VAL A 237 -6.02 19.41 2.06
N GLN A 238 -5.18 20.43 2.26
CA GLN A 238 -5.58 21.67 2.93
C GLN A 238 -6.75 22.37 2.22
N LYS A 239 -6.65 22.59 0.91
CA LYS A 239 -7.68 23.30 0.14
C LYS A 239 -8.94 22.47 -0.03
N HIS A 240 -8.79 21.19 -0.35
CA HIS A 240 -9.90 20.29 -0.55
C HIS A 240 -10.67 20.03 0.75
N ALA A 241 -9.97 19.86 1.87
CA ALA A 241 -10.61 19.66 3.18
C ALA A 241 -11.52 20.82 3.59
N ALA A 242 -11.18 22.06 3.22
CA ALA A 242 -12.02 23.23 3.47
C ALA A 242 -13.36 23.17 2.70
N ASP A 243 -13.37 22.50 1.53
CA ASP A 243 -14.53 22.36 0.66
C ASP A 243 -15.36 21.09 0.94
N ILE A 244 -14.84 20.15 1.74
CA ILE A 244 -15.54 18.91 2.04
C ILE A 244 -16.72 19.19 2.98
N LYS A 245 -17.91 19.26 2.41
CA LYS A 245 -19.16 19.27 3.18
C LYS A 245 -19.36 17.94 3.91
N PRO A 246 -19.92 17.94 5.14
CA PRO A 246 -20.34 16.72 5.82
C PRO A 246 -21.22 15.90 4.89
N SER A 247 -20.95 14.60 4.77
CA SER A 247 -21.76 13.71 3.93
C SER A 247 -23.23 13.87 4.30
N ALA A 248 -24.07 14.21 3.33
CA ALA A 248 -25.51 14.16 3.51
C ALA A 248 -25.88 12.75 4.00
N GLY A 249 -26.66 12.66 5.08
CA GLY A 249 -27.05 11.39 5.69
C GLY A 249 -27.77 10.47 4.70
N LYS A 250 -27.92 9.19 5.07
CA LYS A 250 -28.53 8.11 4.25
C LYS A 250 -29.76 8.58 3.45
N THR A 251 -29.60 8.81 2.14
CA THR A 251 -30.66 9.34 1.27
C THR A 251 -31.40 8.28 0.46
N ALA A 252 -30.82 7.09 0.26
CA ALA A 252 -31.37 6.08 -0.64
C ALA A 252 -32.48 5.22 -0.01
N GLU A 253 -33.52 4.95 -0.80
CA GLU A 253 -34.66 4.12 -0.38
C GLU A 253 -34.27 2.64 -0.21
N PRO A 254 -34.60 2.01 0.94
CA PRO A 254 -34.26 0.61 1.20
C PRO A 254 -34.85 -0.39 0.20
N LEU A 255 -35.95 -0.03 -0.48
CA LEU A 255 -36.65 -0.92 -1.39
C LEU A 255 -35.79 -1.32 -2.59
N ILE A 256 -35.01 -0.38 -3.14
CA ILE A 256 -34.08 -0.62 -4.24
C ILE A 256 -33.01 -1.62 -3.79
N ALA A 257 -32.43 -1.42 -2.60
CA ALA A 257 -31.45 -2.34 -2.05
C ALA A 257 -32.04 -3.73 -1.80
N ILE A 258 -33.26 -3.84 -1.30
CA ILE A 258 -33.92 -5.14 -1.07
C ILE A 258 -34.15 -5.87 -2.40
N ALA A 259 -34.68 -5.17 -3.42
CA ALA A 259 -34.93 -5.77 -4.73
C ALA A 259 -33.65 -6.30 -5.39
N PHE A 260 -32.52 -5.60 -5.22
CA PHE A 260 -31.21 -6.05 -5.70
C PHE A 260 -30.60 -7.17 -4.86
N THR A 261 -30.69 -7.08 -3.53
CA THR A 261 -29.99 -7.97 -2.60
C THR A 261 -30.70 -9.32 -2.42
N ALA A 262 -32.04 -9.36 -2.53
CA ALA A 262 -32.83 -10.56 -2.35
C ALA A 262 -32.47 -11.72 -3.32
N PRO A 263 -32.43 -11.54 -4.65
CA PRO A 263 -32.08 -12.63 -5.57
C PRO A 263 -30.63 -13.10 -5.36
N ILE A 264 -29.71 -12.20 -5.04
CA ILE A 264 -28.31 -12.53 -4.73
C ILE A 264 -28.23 -13.38 -3.46
N ALA A 265 -28.99 -13.03 -2.42
CA ALA A 265 -29.05 -13.82 -1.18
C ALA A 265 -29.55 -15.24 -1.44
N VAL A 266 -30.59 -15.43 -2.27
CA VAL A 266 -31.10 -16.75 -2.63
C VAL A 266 -30.03 -17.58 -3.36
N LEU A 267 -29.35 -16.99 -4.34
CA LEU A 267 -28.27 -17.65 -5.06
C LEU A 267 -27.14 -18.07 -4.12
N TYR A 268 -26.73 -17.20 -3.21
CA TYR A 268 -25.66 -17.49 -2.25
C TYR A 268 -26.04 -18.52 -1.20
N LEU A 269 -27.30 -18.55 -0.77
CA LEU A 269 -27.80 -19.60 0.11
C LEU A 269 -27.76 -20.97 -0.57
N LEU A 270 -28.23 -21.06 -1.81
CA LEU A 270 -28.16 -22.29 -2.60
C LEU A 270 -26.70 -22.74 -2.78
N PHE A 271 -25.83 -21.81 -3.18
CA PHE A 271 -24.42 -22.09 -3.39
C PHE A 271 -23.71 -22.54 -2.10
N SER A 272 -23.98 -21.86 -0.97
CA SER A 272 -23.40 -22.21 0.34
C SER A 272 -23.91 -23.56 0.82
N ALA A 273 -25.18 -23.90 0.57
CA ALA A 273 -25.73 -25.23 0.89
C ALA A 273 -24.99 -26.33 0.12
N ILE A 274 -24.74 -26.14 -1.19
CA ILE A 274 -23.96 -27.07 -2.00
C ILE A 274 -22.53 -27.20 -1.44
N GLN A 275 -21.89 -26.09 -1.08
CA GLN A 275 -20.55 -26.11 -0.48
C GLN A 275 -20.53 -26.85 0.85
N ILE A 276 -21.54 -26.67 1.71
CA ILE A 276 -21.62 -27.36 2.99
C ILE A 276 -21.71 -28.88 2.78
N VAL A 277 -22.63 -29.30 1.92
CA VAL A 277 -22.85 -30.72 1.62
C VAL A 277 -21.59 -31.34 1.01
N TYR A 278 -20.98 -30.67 0.04
CA TYR A 278 -19.82 -31.20 -0.67
C TYR A 278 -18.55 -31.23 0.20
N LEU A 279 -18.30 -30.18 0.97
CA LEU A 279 -17.04 -29.99 1.70
C LEU A 279 -17.07 -30.64 3.09
N PHE A 280 -18.17 -30.51 3.83
CA PHE A 280 -18.26 -30.94 5.24
C PHE A 280 -18.95 -32.30 5.42
N ILE A 281 -19.93 -32.63 4.57
CA ILE A 281 -20.66 -33.91 4.64
C ILE A 281 -20.01 -34.96 3.71
N GLY A 282 -19.50 -34.53 2.55
CA GLY A 282 -18.85 -35.40 1.56
C GLY A 282 -17.41 -35.84 1.87
N ASN A 283 -16.89 -35.61 3.09
CA ASN A 283 -15.54 -36.02 3.53
C ASN A 283 -14.38 -35.64 2.59
N MET A 284 -14.46 -34.51 1.87
CA MET A 284 -13.49 -34.13 0.82
C MET A 284 -13.27 -35.20 -0.26
N GLN A 285 -14.22 -36.11 -0.51
CA GLN A 285 -14.10 -37.06 -1.61
C GLN A 285 -14.21 -36.32 -2.94
N LEU A 286 -13.11 -36.30 -3.69
CA LEU A 286 -13.07 -35.71 -5.02
C LEU A 286 -14.03 -36.48 -5.95
N PRO A 287 -14.64 -35.80 -6.94
CA PRO A 287 -15.36 -36.50 -8.00
C PRO A 287 -14.35 -37.39 -8.73
N ALA A 288 -14.78 -38.59 -9.12
CA ALA A 288 -13.90 -39.56 -9.78
C ALA A 288 -13.17 -38.91 -10.98
N GLY A 289 -11.83 -38.91 -10.95
CA GLY A 289 -10.98 -38.47 -12.05
C GLY A 289 -10.41 -37.04 -11.98
N VAL A 290 -10.68 -36.26 -10.92
CA VAL A 290 -10.05 -34.92 -10.76
C VAL A 290 -8.82 -35.03 -9.85
N THR A 291 -7.71 -34.41 -10.24
CA THR A 291 -6.54 -34.30 -9.35
C THR A 291 -6.76 -33.22 -8.29
N TYR A 292 -6.23 -33.39 -7.07
CA TYR A 292 -6.31 -32.37 -6.00
C TYR A 292 -5.83 -30.99 -6.46
N ALA A 293 -4.81 -30.96 -7.31
CA ALA A 293 -4.26 -29.78 -7.96
C ALA A 293 -5.25 -29.00 -8.82
N GLU A 294 -6.03 -29.74 -9.61
CA GLU A 294 -6.95 -29.19 -10.59
C GLU A 294 -8.23 -28.74 -9.90
N TYR A 295 -8.71 -29.53 -8.94
CA TYR A 295 -9.83 -29.14 -8.08
C TYR A 295 -9.52 -27.86 -7.27
N ALA A 296 -8.31 -27.74 -6.71
CA ALA A 296 -7.94 -26.58 -5.90
C ALA A 296 -7.74 -25.30 -6.74
N ARG A 297 -7.19 -25.40 -7.97
CA ARG A 297 -7.01 -24.22 -8.83
C ARG A 297 -8.32 -23.74 -9.48
N ARG A 298 -9.24 -24.66 -9.79
CA ARG A 298 -10.48 -24.33 -10.49
C ARG A 298 -11.52 -23.73 -9.54
N GLY A 299 -11.89 -22.47 -9.76
CA GLY A 299 -12.92 -21.79 -8.97
C GLY A 299 -12.40 -21.11 -7.70
N PHE A 300 -11.14 -21.36 -7.27
CA PHE A 300 -10.59 -20.73 -6.07
C PHE A 300 -10.49 -19.20 -6.20
N PHE A 301 -9.86 -18.71 -7.27
CA PHE A 301 -9.71 -17.28 -7.50
C PHE A 301 -11.06 -16.58 -7.71
N GLN A 302 -12.00 -17.25 -8.39
CA GLN A 302 -13.36 -16.77 -8.54
C GLN A 302 -14.06 -16.66 -7.17
N LEU A 303 -13.93 -17.67 -6.32
CA LEU A 303 -14.54 -17.69 -4.99
C LEU A 303 -13.93 -16.62 -4.07
N LEU A 304 -12.61 -16.46 -4.10
CA LEU A 304 -11.90 -15.38 -3.40
C LEU A 304 -12.40 -14.01 -3.87
N PHE A 305 -12.51 -13.80 -5.19
CA PHE A 305 -13.01 -12.56 -5.76
C PHE A 305 -14.45 -12.27 -5.31
N VAL A 306 -15.32 -13.28 -5.29
CA VAL A 306 -16.70 -13.15 -4.78
C VAL A 306 -16.72 -12.77 -3.29
N CYS A 307 -15.83 -13.33 -2.46
CA CYS A 307 -15.75 -12.95 -1.04
C CYS A 307 -15.38 -11.48 -0.85
N VAL A 308 -14.43 -10.97 -1.65
CA VAL A 308 -14.03 -9.55 -1.64
C VAL A 308 -15.19 -8.67 -2.12
N LEU A 309 -15.86 -9.05 -3.21
CA LEU A 309 -17.02 -8.34 -3.75
C LEU A 309 -18.14 -8.28 -2.70
N ASN A 310 -18.46 -9.38 -2.04
CA ASN A 310 -19.49 -9.44 -1.00
C ASN A 310 -19.17 -8.52 0.18
N LEU A 311 -17.92 -8.51 0.65
CA LEU A 311 -17.50 -7.59 1.70
C LEU A 311 -17.71 -6.13 1.27
N ALA A 312 -17.27 -5.76 0.07
CA ALA A 312 -17.43 -4.41 -0.47
C ALA A 312 -18.92 -4.04 -0.64
N ALA A 313 -19.74 -4.94 -1.19
CA ALA A 313 -21.16 -4.74 -1.41
C ALA A 313 -21.91 -4.54 -0.09
N VAL A 314 -21.64 -5.35 0.94
CA VAL A 314 -22.30 -5.20 2.25
C VAL A 314 -21.90 -3.87 2.92
N LEU A 315 -20.61 -3.50 2.88
CA LEU A 315 -20.15 -2.20 3.38
C LEU A 315 -20.82 -1.04 2.64
N PHE A 316 -20.95 -1.15 1.32
CA PHE A 316 -21.61 -0.14 0.50
C PHE A 316 -23.10 -0.01 0.83
N ILE A 317 -23.85 -1.12 0.86
CA ILE A 317 -25.28 -1.10 1.13
C ILE A 317 -25.56 -0.52 2.54
N GLN A 318 -24.75 -0.92 3.53
CA GLN A 318 -24.89 -0.42 4.90
C GLN A 318 -24.60 1.09 5.04
N SER A 319 -23.69 1.59 4.21
CA SER A 319 -23.25 3.00 4.19
C SER A 319 -24.31 3.93 3.58
N TYR A 320 -24.96 3.52 2.49
CA TYR A 320 -25.80 4.42 1.68
C TYR A 320 -27.31 4.28 1.92
N PHE A 321 -27.80 3.10 2.33
CA PHE A 321 -29.24 2.84 2.46
C PHE A 321 -29.76 3.00 3.89
N LYS A 322 -31.01 3.47 4.03
CA LYS A 322 -31.70 3.55 5.32
C LYS A 322 -31.90 2.16 5.93
N GLU A 323 -32.00 2.11 7.26
CA GLU A 323 -32.16 0.84 7.97
C GLU A 323 -33.57 0.25 7.75
N ASN A 324 -33.62 -1.03 7.35
CA ASN A 324 -34.85 -1.80 7.25
C ASN A 324 -34.59 -3.21 7.82
N ARG A 325 -35.56 -3.77 8.57
CA ARG A 325 -35.45 -5.12 9.16
C ARG A 325 -35.22 -6.20 8.12
N VAL A 326 -35.90 -6.12 6.97
CA VAL A 326 -35.76 -7.09 5.86
C VAL A 326 -34.37 -6.99 5.23
N LEU A 327 -33.91 -5.76 4.96
CA LEU A 327 -32.56 -5.54 4.41
C LEU A 327 -31.47 -6.05 5.38
N LYS A 328 -31.64 -5.83 6.70
CA LYS A 328 -30.72 -6.36 7.71
C LYS A 328 -30.66 -7.89 7.69
N ALA A 329 -31.81 -8.56 7.59
CA ALA A 329 -31.87 -10.02 7.51
C ALA A 329 -31.18 -10.56 6.25
N LEU A 330 -31.41 -9.93 5.09
CA LEU A 330 -30.74 -10.29 3.83
C LEU A 330 -29.23 -10.09 3.89
N LEU A 331 -28.77 -8.96 4.43
CA LEU A 331 -27.34 -8.69 4.59
C LEU A 331 -26.70 -9.70 5.56
N LEU A 332 -27.37 -10.05 6.66
CA LEU A 332 -26.89 -11.05 7.60
C LEU A 332 -26.75 -12.42 6.94
N ALA A 333 -27.74 -12.82 6.12
CA ALA A 333 -27.69 -14.06 5.35
C ALA A 333 -26.51 -14.07 4.37
N ILE A 334 -26.32 -13.00 3.60
CA ILE A 334 -25.19 -12.86 2.67
C ILE A 334 -23.84 -12.90 3.41
N SER A 335 -23.72 -12.21 4.54
CA SER A 335 -22.51 -12.23 5.36
C SER A 335 -22.20 -13.64 5.89
N GLY A 336 -23.23 -14.37 6.34
CA GLY A 336 -23.10 -15.77 6.77
C GLY A 336 -22.65 -16.69 5.62
N CYS A 337 -23.29 -16.58 4.45
CA CYS A 337 -22.87 -17.28 3.24
C CYS A 337 -21.41 -16.96 2.86
N THR A 338 -21.00 -15.70 2.99
CA THR A 338 -19.63 -15.28 2.66
C THR A 338 -18.61 -15.91 3.60
N LEU A 339 -18.92 -16.09 4.90
CA LEU A 339 -18.05 -16.82 5.82
C LEU A 339 -17.91 -18.30 5.43
N ILE A 340 -19.00 -18.95 5.01
CA ILE A 340 -18.98 -20.34 4.51
C ILE A 340 -18.11 -20.43 3.24
N MET A 341 -18.29 -19.50 2.30
CA MET A 341 -17.49 -19.43 1.08
C MET A 341 -16.01 -19.19 1.38
N THR A 342 -15.70 -18.33 2.36
CA THR A 342 -14.33 -18.05 2.82
C THR A 342 -13.69 -19.29 3.43
N ALA A 343 -14.43 -20.03 4.27
CA ALA A 343 -13.97 -21.28 4.86
C ALA A 343 -13.73 -22.36 3.78
N SER A 344 -14.62 -22.46 2.79
CA SER A 344 -14.44 -23.36 1.65
C SER A 344 -13.19 -23.02 0.82
N SER A 345 -12.95 -21.73 0.55
CA SER A 345 -11.70 -21.25 -0.08
C SER A 345 -10.47 -21.64 0.72
N ALA A 346 -10.48 -21.42 2.04
CA ALA A 346 -9.35 -21.75 2.91
C ALA A 346 -9.06 -23.26 2.90
N CYS A 347 -10.09 -24.10 2.96
CA CYS A 347 -9.95 -25.55 2.86
C CYS A 347 -9.30 -25.98 1.54
N ARG A 348 -9.73 -25.40 0.40
CA ARG A 348 -9.11 -25.67 -0.91
C ARG A 348 -7.64 -25.25 -0.95
N MET A 349 -7.30 -24.11 -0.34
CA MET A 349 -5.92 -23.66 -0.24
C MET A 349 -5.06 -24.60 0.62
N LEU A 350 -5.61 -25.11 1.74
CA LEU A 350 -4.90 -26.09 2.57
C LEU A 350 -4.66 -27.42 1.85
N LEU A 351 -5.63 -27.90 1.06
CA LEU A 351 -5.43 -29.06 0.18
C LEU A 351 -4.36 -28.80 -0.88
N TYR A 352 -4.33 -27.57 -1.43
CA TYR A 352 -3.33 -27.19 -2.41
C TYR A 352 -1.91 -27.19 -1.81
N ILE A 353 -1.76 -26.65 -0.60
CA ILE A 353 -0.50 -26.63 0.14
C ILE A 353 -0.01 -28.05 0.44
N ARG A 354 -0.91 -28.97 0.81
CA ARG A 354 -0.56 -30.37 1.05
C ARG A 354 -0.02 -31.07 -0.20
N ALA A 355 -0.47 -30.68 -1.39
CA ALA A 355 -0.06 -31.30 -2.65
C ALA A 355 1.19 -30.65 -3.27
N TYR A 356 1.42 -29.35 -3.07
CA TYR A 356 2.49 -28.59 -3.76
C TYR A 356 3.40 -27.79 -2.83
N GLN A 357 3.37 -28.05 -1.52
CA GLN A 357 4.15 -27.36 -0.49
C GLN A 357 3.71 -25.91 -0.20
N LEU A 358 4.44 -25.20 0.67
CA LEU A 358 4.19 -23.78 0.95
C LEU A 358 4.88 -22.88 -0.08
N THR A 359 4.21 -21.78 -0.42
CA THR A 359 4.79 -20.65 -1.16
C THR A 359 4.32 -19.33 -0.58
N PHE A 360 5.05 -18.24 -0.84
CA PHE A 360 4.72 -16.90 -0.38
C PHE A 360 3.28 -16.48 -0.74
N LEU A 361 2.87 -16.75 -1.98
CA LEU A 361 1.51 -16.44 -2.44
C LEU A 361 0.45 -17.24 -1.66
N ARG A 362 0.67 -18.53 -1.39
CA ARG A 362 -0.31 -19.38 -0.67
C ARG A 362 -0.50 -18.92 0.77
N VAL A 363 0.60 -18.56 1.47
CA VAL A 363 0.51 -17.98 2.82
C VAL A 363 -0.20 -16.64 2.80
N SER A 364 0.17 -15.75 1.87
CA SER A 364 -0.47 -14.43 1.73
C SER A 364 -1.98 -14.55 1.52
N VAL A 365 -2.42 -15.53 0.73
CA VAL A 365 -3.83 -15.80 0.48
C VAL A 365 -4.56 -16.34 1.72
N LEU A 366 -3.93 -17.20 2.53
CA LEU A 366 -4.52 -17.65 3.80
C LEU A 366 -4.69 -16.47 4.78
N VAL A 367 -3.70 -15.58 4.86
CA VAL A 367 -3.78 -14.37 5.68
C VAL A 367 -4.89 -13.45 5.17
N ALA A 368 -5.01 -13.24 3.86
CA ALA A 368 -6.09 -12.46 3.27
C ALA A 368 -7.48 -13.05 3.57
N LEU A 369 -7.64 -14.37 3.48
CA LEU A 369 -8.89 -15.06 3.84
C LEU A 369 -9.23 -14.88 5.33
N ALA A 370 -8.23 -14.95 6.21
CA ALA A 370 -8.42 -14.67 7.64
C ALA A 370 -8.86 -13.23 7.89
N VAL A 371 -8.25 -12.25 7.22
CA VAL A 371 -8.66 -10.84 7.28
C VAL A 371 -10.10 -10.66 6.78
N ILE A 372 -10.46 -11.25 5.64
CA ILE A 372 -11.83 -11.19 5.11
C ILE A 372 -12.84 -11.78 6.10
N ALA A 373 -12.53 -12.94 6.70
CA ALA A 373 -13.39 -13.57 7.69
C ALA A 373 -13.59 -12.67 8.94
N LEU A 374 -12.51 -12.09 9.46
CA LEU A 374 -12.56 -11.23 10.64
C LEU A 374 -13.26 -9.88 10.36
N LEU A 375 -13.09 -9.32 9.16
CA LEU A 375 -13.83 -8.15 8.70
C LEU A 375 -15.32 -8.47 8.57
N MET A 376 -15.67 -9.61 7.95
CA MET A 376 -17.05 -10.04 7.80
C MET A 376 -17.72 -10.29 9.16
N ALA A 377 -16.99 -10.85 10.14
CA ALA A 377 -17.46 -10.97 11.51
C ALA A 377 -17.73 -9.58 12.14
N GLY A 378 -16.87 -8.60 11.90
CA GLY A 378 -17.09 -7.20 12.28
C GLY A 378 -18.34 -6.59 11.62
N VAL A 379 -18.58 -6.88 10.33
CA VAL A 379 -19.78 -6.45 9.61
C VAL A 379 -21.05 -7.03 10.24
N ILE A 380 -21.05 -8.34 10.54
CA ILE A 380 -22.14 -9.00 11.26
C ILE A 380 -22.37 -8.33 12.62
N ALA A 381 -21.31 -8.08 13.37
CA ALA A 381 -21.38 -7.37 14.65
C ALA A 381 -21.99 -5.97 14.50
N LYS A 382 -21.66 -5.24 13.43
CA LYS A 382 -22.27 -3.93 13.12
C LYS A 382 -23.76 -4.03 12.79
N ILE A 383 -24.17 -5.06 12.05
CA ILE A 383 -25.58 -5.30 11.70
C ILE A 383 -26.42 -5.59 12.96
N VAL A 384 -25.88 -6.41 13.87
CA VAL A 384 -26.54 -6.77 15.14
C VAL A 384 -26.48 -5.64 16.17
N LYS A 385 -25.34 -4.95 16.27
CA LYS A 385 -25.11 -3.83 17.19
C LYS A 385 -24.79 -2.55 16.39
N PRO A 386 -25.79 -1.69 16.13
CA PRO A 386 -25.60 -0.48 15.32
C PRO A 386 -24.54 0.50 15.84
N GLN A 387 -24.24 0.48 17.14
CA GLN A 387 -23.22 1.33 17.76
C GLN A 387 -21.77 0.86 17.52
N PHE A 388 -21.56 -0.32 16.94
CA PHE A 388 -20.21 -0.86 16.72
C PHE A 388 -19.38 0.04 15.77
N PRO A 389 -18.14 0.44 16.10
CA PRO A 389 -17.32 1.28 15.24
C PRO A 389 -16.58 0.46 14.18
N LEU A 390 -17.31 -0.06 13.19
CA LEU A 390 -16.78 -0.98 12.15
C LEU A 390 -15.53 -0.47 11.45
N PHE A 391 -15.46 0.82 11.11
CA PHE A 391 -14.31 1.41 10.43
C PHE A 391 -13.04 1.37 11.29
N ARG A 392 -13.15 1.77 12.57
CA ARG A 392 -12.03 1.71 13.52
C ARG A 392 -11.60 0.27 13.78
N TYR A 393 -12.57 -0.63 13.95
CA TYR A 393 -12.30 -2.06 14.08
C TYR A 393 -11.54 -2.61 12.86
N GLY A 394 -12.04 -2.36 11.65
CA GLY A 394 -11.43 -2.85 10.42
C GLY A 394 -10.03 -2.29 10.19
N PHE A 395 -9.82 -1.00 10.45
CA PHE A 395 -8.51 -0.35 10.34
C PHE A 395 -7.49 -0.96 11.32
N VAL A 396 -7.84 -1.09 12.60
CA VAL A 396 -6.96 -1.69 13.62
C VAL A 396 -6.72 -3.17 13.33
N LEU A 397 -7.74 -3.91 12.91
CA LEU A 397 -7.64 -5.33 12.57
C LEU A 397 -6.69 -5.56 11.39
N VAL A 398 -6.90 -4.87 10.26
CA VAL A 398 -6.06 -5.01 9.07
C VAL A 398 -4.63 -4.58 9.38
N GLY A 399 -4.46 -3.45 10.08
CA GLY A 399 -3.15 -2.98 10.52
C GLY A 399 -2.43 -3.98 11.42
N ALA A 400 -3.12 -4.53 12.42
CA ALA A 400 -2.55 -5.51 13.35
C ALA A 400 -2.18 -6.82 12.66
N VAL A 401 -3.07 -7.38 11.82
CA VAL A 401 -2.79 -8.63 11.10
C VAL A 401 -1.64 -8.44 10.12
N TYR A 402 -1.60 -7.32 9.39
CA TYR A 402 -0.51 -7.02 8.48
C TYR A 402 0.81 -6.79 9.22
N LEU A 403 0.80 -6.10 10.37
CA LEU A 403 2.01 -5.96 11.20
C LEU A 403 2.53 -7.33 11.63
N VAL A 404 1.68 -8.19 12.18
CA VAL A 404 2.07 -9.56 12.55
C VAL A 404 2.65 -10.30 11.34
N PHE A 405 2.03 -10.18 10.17
CA PHE A 405 2.52 -10.79 8.93
C PHE A 405 3.89 -10.25 8.51
N SER A 406 4.09 -8.93 8.55
CA SER A 406 5.34 -8.26 8.17
C SER A 406 6.51 -8.65 9.08
N PHE A 407 6.25 -8.83 10.39
CA PHE A 407 7.25 -9.28 11.37
C PHE A 407 7.42 -10.80 11.44
N SER A 408 6.61 -11.59 10.73
CA SER A 408 6.62 -13.05 10.89
C SER A 408 7.78 -13.76 10.20
N HIS A 409 8.58 -13.08 9.36
CA HIS A 409 9.60 -13.70 8.51
C HIS A 409 9.01 -14.90 7.74
N VAL A 410 8.03 -14.63 6.89
CA VAL A 410 7.23 -15.66 6.19
C VAL A 410 8.11 -16.70 5.48
N ASP A 411 9.24 -16.27 4.90
CA ASP A 411 10.15 -17.15 4.16
C ASP A 411 10.84 -18.18 5.06
N TYR A 412 11.09 -17.87 6.34
CA TYR A 412 11.57 -18.83 7.32
C TYR A 412 10.57 -19.98 7.51
N PHE A 413 9.29 -19.65 7.68
CA PHE A 413 8.24 -20.66 7.86
C PHE A 413 8.04 -21.52 6.61
N ILE A 414 8.15 -20.91 5.42
CA ILE A 414 8.06 -21.63 4.16
C ILE A 414 9.23 -22.60 4.02
N ALA A 415 10.47 -22.15 4.24
CA ALA A 415 11.64 -23.00 4.19
C ALA A 415 11.57 -24.14 5.21
N ALA A 416 11.21 -23.84 6.46
CA ALA A 416 11.08 -24.84 7.51
C ALA A 416 10.02 -25.90 7.20
N TYR A 417 8.88 -25.51 6.61
CA TYR A 417 7.83 -26.45 6.21
C TYR A 417 8.27 -27.30 5.01
N ASN A 418 8.76 -26.66 3.95
CA ASN A 418 9.11 -27.35 2.69
C ASN A 418 10.29 -28.31 2.86
N LEU A 419 11.24 -28.00 3.76
CA LEU A 419 12.37 -28.89 4.06
C LEU A 419 11.96 -30.10 4.93
N THR A 420 10.88 -29.99 5.70
CA THR A 420 10.42 -31.08 6.60
C THR A 420 9.35 -31.97 6.00
N HIS A 421 8.67 -31.51 4.94
CA HIS A 421 7.60 -32.25 4.29
C HIS A 421 8.04 -32.69 2.89
N THR A 422 8.02 -33.98 2.61
CA THR A 422 8.24 -34.56 1.28
C THR A 422 6.95 -34.48 0.45
N SER A 423 7.06 -34.08 -0.81
CA SER A 423 5.93 -34.15 -1.75
C SER A 423 5.80 -35.58 -2.30
N TRP A 424 4.57 -36.10 -2.33
CA TRP A 424 4.26 -37.35 -3.00
C TRP A 424 4.13 -37.07 -4.51
N GLU A 425 5.18 -37.30 -5.28
CA GLU A 425 5.02 -37.35 -6.73
C GLU A 425 4.26 -38.62 -7.14
N ALA A 426 3.54 -38.53 -8.26
CA ALA A 426 2.85 -39.66 -8.88
C ALA A 426 3.80 -40.80 -9.33
N SER A 427 5.12 -40.59 -9.22
CA SER A 427 6.20 -41.54 -9.50
C SER A 427 6.50 -42.51 -8.34
N GLY A 428 6.01 -42.24 -7.13
CA GLY A 428 6.29 -43.06 -5.95
C GLY A 428 7.65 -42.80 -5.29
N GLU A 429 8.38 -41.76 -5.71
CA GLU A 429 9.60 -41.28 -5.06
C GLU A 429 9.31 -40.04 -4.20
N GLU A 430 9.84 -40.03 -2.96
CA GLU A 430 9.80 -38.86 -2.09
C GLU A 430 10.83 -37.83 -2.56
N THR A 431 10.39 -36.84 -3.34
CA THR A 431 11.25 -35.73 -3.76
C THR A 431 10.82 -34.44 -3.07
N VAL A 432 11.80 -33.72 -2.51
CA VAL A 432 11.62 -32.36 -2.01
C VAL A 432 11.79 -31.43 -3.22
N ASP A 433 10.81 -30.57 -3.48
CA ASP A 433 10.94 -29.55 -4.52
C ASP A 433 11.85 -28.41 -4.04
N TYR A 434 13.15 -28.60 -4.30
CA TYR A 434 14.18 -27.61 -3.97
C TYR A 434 14.14 -26.38 -4.90
N SER A 435 13.36 -26.41 -5.99
CA SER A 435 13.34 -25.31 -6.96
C SER A 435 12.74 -24.02 -6.38
N TYR A 436 11.83 -24.13 -5.42
CA TYR A 436 11.28 -22.95 -4.77
C TYR A 436 12.23 -22.36 -3.72
N LEU A 437 13.07 -23.17 -3.09
CA LEU A 437 13.92 -22.75 -1.98
C LEU A 437 14.99 -21.73 -2.40
N TYR A 438 15.57 -21.85 -3.60
CA TYR A 438 16.55 -20.88 -4.08
C TYR A 438 15.95 -19.50 -4.39
N THR A 439 14.62 -19.41 -4.52
CA THR A 439 13.89 -18.13 -4.77
C THR A 439 13.51 -17.39 -3.49
N LEU A 440 13.73 -18.00 -2.32
CA LEU A 440 13.42 -17.39 -1.03
C LEU A 440 14.44 -16.30 -0.67
N SER A 441 14.00 -15.35 0.16
CA SER A 441 14.89 -14.29 0.66
C SER A 441 15.88 -14.80 1.71
N THR A 442 16.73 -13.89 2.19
CA THR A 442 17.67 -14.16 3.29
C THR A 442 16.99 -14.58 4.59
N ASP A 443 15.69 -14.29 4.77
CA ASP A 443 14.91 -14.74 5.95
C ASP A 443 14.82 -16.27 6.03
N ALA A 444 15.04 -17.00 4.92
CA ALA A 444 15.04 -18.47 4.90
C ALA A 444 16.34 -19.11 5.43
N ALA A 445 17.47 -18.38 5.47
CA ALA A 445 18.77 -18.93 5.81
C ALA A 445 18.82 -19.66 7.18
N PRO A 446 18.21 -19.15 8.27
CA PRO A 446 18.18 -19.87 9.55
C PRO A 446 17.43 -21.21 9.51
N ALA A 447 16.39 -21.33 8.68
CA ALA A 447 15.66 -22.58 8.52
C ALA A 447 16.47 -23.62 7.73
N ILE A 448 17.18 -23.15 6.69
CA ILE A 448 18.05 -23.98 5.84
C ILE A 448 19.20 -24.56 6.67
N GLU A 449 19.92 -23.74 7.44
CA GLU A 449 21.02 -24.21 8.28
C GLU A 449 20.58 -25.17 9.38
N LYS A 450 19.43 -24.90 10.00
CA LYS A 450 18.86 -25.80 11.01
C LYS A 450 18.53 -27.19 10.44
N TYR A 451 18.19 -27.26 9.16
CA TYR A 451 17.97 -28.53 8.47
C TYR A 451 19.30 -29.19 8.05
N ALA A 452 20.26 -28.41 7.55
CA ALA A 452 21.60 -28.88 7.20
C ALA A 452 22.30 -29.59 8.39
N GLY A 453 22.21 -29.01 9.58
CA GLY A 453 22.76 -29.60 10.81
C GLY A 453 22.10 -30.94 11.22
N LYS A 454 20.87 -31.21 10.79
CA LYS A 454 20.17 -32.49 11.06
C LYS A 454 20.48 -33.57 10.03
N SER A 455 20.70 -33.20 8.78
CA SER A 455 20.82 -34.12 7.64
C SER A 455 22.26 -34.45 7.25
N GLY A 456 23.25 -33.91 7.96
CA GLY A 456 24.67 -34.03 7.62
C GLY A 456 25.10 -32.88 6.71
N ALA A 457 25.65 -31.82 7.31
CA ALA A 457 25.85 -30.54 6.66
C ALA A 457 26.75 -30.60 5.41
N ALA A 458 27.77 -31.47 5.41
CA ALA A 458 28.75 -31.58 4.32
C ALA A 458 28.17 -32.13 3.01
N ASP A 459 27.18 -33.04 3.06
CA ASP A 459 26.55 -33.59 1.86
C ASP A 459 25.36 -32.74 1.40
N TYR A 460 24.69 -32.07 2.35
CA TYR A 460 23.61 -31.13 2.07
C TYR A 460 24.10 -29.86 1.37
N ARG A 461 25.20 -29.25 1.82
CA ARG A 461 25.78 -28.04 1.21
C ARG A 461 26.37 -28.26 -0.19
N LYS A 462 26.63 -29.52 -0.56
CA LYS A 462 27.06 -29.92 -1.92
C LYS A 462 25.90 -30.05 -2.90
N GLN A 463 24.64 -29.97 -2.44
CA GLN A 463 23.49 -30.01 -3.32
C GLN A 463 23.42 -28.71 -4.13
N GLY A 464 23.27 -28.82 -5.45
CA GLY A 464 23.37 -27.67 -6.36
C GLY A 464 22.38 -26.53 -6.07
N TRP A 465 21.23 -26.82 -5.45
CA TRP A 465 20.26 -25.79 -5.09
C TRP A 465 20.71 -24.89 -3.92
N TYR A 466 21.58 -25.37 -3.01
CA TYR A 466 22.13 -24.56 -1.92
C TYR A 466 23.08 -23.49 -2.45
N GLN A 467 23.89 -23.85 -3.46
CA GLN A 467 24.74 -22.90 -4.17
C GLN A 467 23.90 -21.86 -4.91
N LEU A 468 22.86 -22.31 -5.63
CA LEU A 468 21.92 -21.40 -6.30
C LEU A 468 21.22 -20.43 -5.33
N TYR A 469 20.90 -20.87 -4.11
CA TYR A 469 20.34 -19.99 -3.07
C TYR A 469 21.33 -18.91 -2.61
N CYS A 470 22.60 -19.29 -2.41
CA CYS A 470 23.66 -18.35 -2.03
C CYS A 470 23.94 -17.34 -3.15
N GLU A 471 23.99 -17.80 -4.41
CA GLU A 471 24.15 -16.95 -5.60
C GLU A 471 22.97 -15.98 -5.76
N ALA A 472 21.74 -16.48 -5.62
CA ALA A 472 20.53 -15.66 -5.72
C ALA A 472 20.47 -14.54 -4.68
N ASN A 473 21.10 -14.73 -3.51
CA ASN A 473 21.13 -13.76 -2.41
C ASN A 473 22.49 -13.04 -2.28
N GLU A 474 23.42 -13.21 -3.22
CA GLU A 474 24.80 -12.72 -3.09
C GLU A 474 24.88 -11.19 -2.90
N GLU A 475 24.10 -10.44 -3.69
CA GLU A 475 24.05 -8.97 -3.59
C GLU A 475 23.57 -8.53 -2.20
N ALA A 476 22.54 -9.20 -1.67
CA ALA A 476 21.99 -8.94 -0.35
C ALA A 476 22.99 -9.29 0.78
N LEU A 477 23.71 -10.41 0.66
CA LEU A 477 24.73 -10.86 1.62
C LEU A 477 25.98 -9.95 1.63
N ASN A 478 26.29 -9.31 0.50
CA ASN A 478 27.42 -8.40 0.37
C ASN A 478 27.11 -6.95 0.74
N ALA A 479 25.83 -6.61 0.94
CA ALA A 479 25.35 -5.29 1.33
C ALA A 479 25.72 -4.93 2.79
N THR A 480 26.96 -4.49 3.01
CA THR A 480 27.50 -4.14 4.35
C THR A 480 27.50 -2.62 4.64
N GLY A 481 27.07 -1.79 3.70
CA GLY A 481 27.04 -0.34 3.89
C GLY A 481 26.05 0.07 4.97
N LEU A 482 26.37 1.09 5.77
CA LEU A 482 25.49 1.59 6.84
C LEU A 482 24.08 1.99 6.33
N ARG A 483 24.00 2.39 5.05
CA ARG A 483 22.74 2.71 4.34
C ARG A 483 21.95 1.46 3.94
N THR A 484 22.64 0.39 3.56
CA THR A 484 22.09 -0.84 3.00
C THR A 484 21.91 -1.93 4.07
N TYR A 485 22.34 -1.65 5.30
CA TYR A 485 22.35 -2.62 6.39
C TYR A 485 20.93 -3.08 6.72
N ASN A 486 20.72 -4.39 6.67
CA ASN A 486 19.48 -5.07 7.02
C ASN A 486 19.84 -6.24 7.94
N VAL A 487 19.03 -6.45 8.98
CA VAL A 487 19.33 -7.43 10.04
C VAL A 487 19.28 -8.85 9.48
N SER A 488 18.31 -9.16 8.63
CA SER A 488 18.20 -10.50 8.03
C SER A 488 19.35 -10.83 7.10
N HIS A 489 19.83 -9.87 6.32
CA HIS A 489 21.01 -10.07 5.47
C HIS A 489 22.26 -10.34 6.32
N ALA A 490 22.42 -9.63 7.44
CA ALA A 490 23.55 -9.84 8.35
C ALA A 490 23.51 -11.21 9.04
N VAL A 491 22.33 -11.64 9.50
CA VAL A 491 22.14 -12.97 10.10
C VAL A 491 22.40 -14.08 9.08
N ALA A 492 21.85 -13.95 7.87
CA ALA A 492 22.10 -14.92 6.79
C ALA A 492 23.59 -14.98 6.42
N LYS A 493 24.28 -13.84 6.36
CA LYS A 493 25.73 -13.79 6.08
C LYS A 493 26.55 -14.53 7.12
N GLN A 494 26.27 -14.33 8.41
CA GLN A 494 26.97 -15.05 9.49
C GLN A 494 26.77 -16.56 9.33
N LEU A 495 25.53 -17.00 9.19
CA LEU A 495 25.17 -18.40 9.08
C LEU A 495 25.76 -19.09 7.84
N LEU A 496 25.78 -18.43 6.69
CA LEU A 496 26.22 -19.02 5.43
C LEU A 496 27.74 -18.88 5.18
N MET A 497 28.41 -17.87 5.76
CA MET A 497 29.84 -17.58 5.52
C MET A 497 30.78 -18.00 6.65
N GLU A 498 30.34 -18.12 7.92
CA GLU A 498 31.22 -18.63 8.99
C GLU A 498 31.55 -20.12 8.79
N ASP A 499 30.67 -20.88 8.13
CA ASP A 499 30.78 -22.34 8.01
C ASP A 499 31.47 -22.81 6.70
N ASN A 500 31.91 -21.87 5.85
CA ASN A 500 32.79 -22.14 4.70
C ASN A 500 34.30 -22.01 5.07
N ARG A 501 34.62 -21.81 6.37
CA ARG A 501 35.99 -21.67 6.88
C ARG A 501 36.53 -22.89 7.63
N GLU A 502 35.75 -23.95 7.76
CA GLU A 502 36.21 -25.28 8.21
C GLU A 502 36.32 -26.23 7.01
#